data_AF-A0A5E4MGL5-F1
#
_entry.id   AF-A0A5E4MGL5-F1
#
_cell.length_a   1.000
_cell.length_b   1.000
_cell.length_c   1.000
_cell.angle_alpha   90.00
_cell.angle_beta   90.00
_cell.angle_gamma   90.00
#
_symmetry.space_group_name_H-M   'P 1'
#
loop_
_entity.id
_entity.type
_entity.pdbx_description
1 polymer ?
#
loop_
_entity_poly.entity_id
_entity_poly.type
_entity_poly.pdbx_seq_one_letter_code
_entity_poly.pdbx_strand_id
1 'polypeptide(L)'
;MKQVTIEKRVNGNNNEKSKKNNIVRKRLNLLQKQCERLLNIMGVTCVYSPGEAEQLCAILNKNGIVNGVVTQDSDCFLYGARIIYRNFNASRNGSVEVYSMESIEKNLKIGRNKMIALSLLCGCDYDEKGVIGIGKETAIKFLQSLDDDIVLDRMRHWRNNLVLNAAEKDIKSQTNFLKLELKIRKKAIENQSFPSEAVIDEFLIVPPYPEVTAKWVLPDINSFVEFALSKLCWEKQYAINKFLPLLTRWHLMHDDNLQANILLNKIIKKRVHKGIKSYEIKWNNYDLTTIEPLAAVQLRYSKEVLIYEDIDSKFSNKTKRKGMVYDTELIDVTNKLSSIKISNKHINMRKKNEAIDKNKFKGPLDKFLVKEITKDDSLTLSDFECDSVDLDLSSIVNGIIVP
;
A
#
# COMPACT_ATOMS: atom_id res chain seq x y z
N MET A 1 5.32 12.65 -22.61
CA MET A 1 3.83 12.70 -22.41
C MET A 1 3.38 13.71 -21.33
N LYS A 2 4.20 13.97 -20.28
CA LYS A 2 3.91 14.97 -19.22
C LYS A 2 4.31 16.41 -19.58
N GLN A 3 5.17 16.61 -20.58
CA GLN A 3 5.50 17.95 -21.11
C GLN A 3 4.23 18.74 -21.53
N VAL A 4 3.30 18.07 -22.21
CA VAL A 4 2.00 18.63 -22.59
C VAL A 4 1.12 18.94 -21.36
N THR A 5 1.35 18.28 -20.23
CA THR A 5 0.63 18.54 -18.97
C THR A 5 1.09 19.86 -18.34
N ILE A 6 2.40 20.14 -18.33
CA ILE A 6 2.93 21.45 -17.90
C ILE A 6 2.36 22.55 -18.81
N GLU A 7 2.47 22.38 -20.13
CA GLU A 7 1.95 23.36 -21.10
C GLU A 7 0.44 23.60 -20.94
N LYS A 8 -0.34 22.58 -20.60
CA LYS A 8 -1.79 22.72 -20.33
C LYS A 8 -2.11 23.44 -19.03
N ARG A 9 -1.31 23.24 -17.98
CA ARG A 9 -1.45 23.99 -16.72
C ARG A 9 -1.07 25.45 -16.91
N VAL A 10 -0.09 25.74 -17.76
CA VAL A 10 0.42 27.10 -18.02
C VAL A 10 -0.44 27.87 -19.02
N ASN A 11 -0.91 27.25 -20.12
CA ASN A 11 -1.51 27.97 -21.26
C ASN A 11 -3.04 27.84 -21.40
N GLY A 12 -3.72 27.07 -20.54
CA GLY A 12 -5.18 26.85 -20.66
C GLY A 12 -5.58 25.99 -21.88
N ASN A 13 -6.76 25.36 -21.80
CA ASN A 13 -7.19 24.28 -22.69
C ASN A 13 -7.39 24.71 -24.16
N ASN A 14 -6.54 24.23 -25.07
CA ASN A 14 -6.90 24.05 -26.48
C ASN A 14 -7.32 22.58 -26.72
N ASN A 15 -8.60 22.39 -27.03
CA ASN A 15 -9.26 21.08 -27.08
C ASN A 15 -9.42 20.58 -28.52
N GLU A 16 -8.54 19.67 -28.94
CA GLU A 16 -8.89 18.64 -29.92
C GLU A 16 -8.30 17.31 -29.44
N LYS A 17 -9.13 16.46 -28.80
CA LYS A 17 -8.76 15.07 -28.48
C LYS A 17 -9.74 14.11 -29.12
N SER A 18 -9.22 13.06 -29.76
CA SER A 18 -10.02 12.05 -30.47
C SER A 18 -10.97 11.28 -29.52
N LYS A 19 -12.15 10.90 -30.03
CA LYS A 19 -13.23 10.23 -29.27
C LYS A 19 -12.77 8.98 -28.50
N LYS A 20 -11.77 8.22 -29.00
CA LYS A 20 -11.21 7.03 -28.32
C LYS A 20 -10.53 7.36 -26.99
N ASN A 21 -9.79 8.47 -26.92
CA ASN A 21 -9.10 8.91 -25.69
C ASN A 21 -10.07 9.32 -24.57
N ASN A 22 -11.30 9.72 -24.91
CA ASN A 22 -12.31 10.08 -23.91
C ASN A 22 -12.95 8.87 -23.26
N ILE A 23 -13.11 7.75 -23.97
CA ILE A 23 -13.67 6.51 -23.43
C ILE A 23 -12.71 5.90 -22.41
N VAL A 24 -11.42 5.79 -22.76
CA VAL A 24 -10.39 5.24 -21.86
C VAL A 24 -10.29 6.04 -20.56
N ARG A 25 -10.29 7.38 -20.65
CA ARG A 25 -10.28 8.25 -19.45
C ARG A 25 -11.51 8.07 -18.58
N LYS A 26 -12.71 7.97 -19.18
CA LYS A 26 -13.94 7.71 -18.42
C LYS A 26 -13.87 6.38 -17.67
N ARG A 27 -13.37 5.32 -18.32
CA ARG A 27 -13.19 3.99 -17.69
C ARG A 27 -12.21 4.05 -16.52
N LEU A 28 -11.05 4.69 -16.71
CA LEU A 28 -10.05 4.85 -15.66
C LEU A 28 -10.60 5.62 -14.46
N ASN A 29 -11.33 6.72 -14.70
CA ASN A 29 -11.93 7.52 -13.64
C ASN A 29 -12.98 6.73 -12.85
N LEU A 30 -13.77 5.88 -13.51
CA LEU A 30 -14.73 5.01 -12.84
C LEU A 30 -14.03 3.97 -11.96
N LEU A 31 -12.99 3.33 -12.48
CA LEU A 31 -12.18 2.37 -11.73
C LEU A 31 -11.52 3.03 -10.52
N GLN A 32 -10.93 4.21 -10.69
CA GLN A 32 -10.33 4.99 -9.60
C GLN A 32 -11.35 5.24 -8.47
N LYS A 33 -12.58 5.66 -8.80
CA LYS A 33 -13.65 5.87 -7.81
C LYS A 33 -14.07 4.57 -7.12
N GLN A 34 -14.07 3.44 -7.83
CA GLN A 34 -14.35 2.14 -7.22
C GLN A 34 -13.24 1.72 -6.25
N CYS A 35 -11.98 1.93 -6.61
CA CYS A 35 -10.84 1.67 -5.75
C CYS A 35 -10.86 2.57 -4.50
N GLU A 36 -11.16 3.87 -4.67
CA GLU A 36 -11.35 4.79 -3.56
C GLU A 36 -12.47 4.34 -2.63
N ARG A 37 -13.64 3.97 -3.17
CA ARG A 37 -14.75 3.43 -2.36
C ARG A 37 -14.31 2.21 -1.56
N LEU A 38 -13.59 1.28 -2.19
CA LEU A 38 -13.06 0.10 -1.51
C LEU A 38 -12.10 0.46 -0.37
N LEU A 39 -11.17 1.39 -0.62
CA LEU A 39 -10.22 1.87 0.38
C LEU A 39 -10.93 2.54 1.58
N ASN A 40 -11.92 3.38 1.31
CA ASN A 40 -12.73 4.02 2.35
C ASN A 40 -13.51 2.97 3.18
N ILE A 41 -14.10 1.96 2.54
CA ILE A 41 -14.76 0.83 3.22
C ILE A 41 -13.75 0.08 4.12
N MET A 42 -12.51 -0.08 3.67
CA MET A 42 -11.44 -0.70 4.45
C MET A 42 -10.86 0.21 5.55
N GLY A 43 -11.37 1.44 5.72
CA GLY A 43 -10.90 2.39 6.72
C GLY A 43 -9.61 3.13 6.36
N VAL A 44 -9.23 3.12 5.08
CA VAL A 44 -8.03 3.80 4.55
C VAL A 44 -8.41 5.16 3.99
N THR A 45 -7.79 6.23 4.52
CA THR A 45 -8.03 7.60 4.05
C THR A 45 -7.39 7.84 2.67
N CYS A 46 -8.18 8.30 1.70
CA CYS A 46 -7.71 8.73 0.38
C CYS A 46 -7.64 10.27 0.31
N VAL A 47 -6.57 10.80 -0.29
CA VAL A 47 -6.38 12.24 -0.49
C VAL A 47 -6.17 12.54 -1.96
N TYR A 48 -6.79 13.62 -2.45
CA TYR A 48 -6.65 14.07 -3.82
C TYR A 48 -5.51 15.09 -3.96
N SER A 49 -4.59 14.81 -4.88
CA SER A 49 -3.58 15.78 -5.30
C SER A 49 -4.16 16.74 -6.35
N PRO A 50 -3.91 18.05 -6.27
CA PRO A 50 -4.25 19.00 -7.32
C PRO A 50 -3.41 18.82 -8.59
N GLY A 51 -2.26 18.14 -8.47
CA GLY A 51 -1.32 17.89 -9.56
C GLY A 51 -0.87 16.43 -9.58
N GLU A 52 0.44 16.21 -9.69
CA GLU A 52 1.00 14.86 -9.62
C GLU A 52 0.80 14.27 -8.21
N ALA A 53 0.38 13.00 -8.14
CA ALA A 53 0.22 12.32 -6.86
C ALA A 53 1.58 12.18 -6.14
N GLU A 54 2.66 11.96 -6.89
CA GLU A 54 4.02 11.85 -6.36
C GLU A 54 4.49 13.12 -5.65
N GLN A 55 4.08 14.29 -6.16
CA GLN A 55 4.42 15.57 -5.58
C GLN A 55 3.79 15.71 -4.19
N LEU A 56 2.49 15.41 -4.07
CA LEU A 56 1.81 15.42 -2.77
C LEU A 56 2.44 14.41 -1.81
N CYS A 57 2.68 13.18 -2.26
CA CYS A 57 3.33 12.14 -1.44
C CYS A 57 4.71 12.58 -0.93
N ALA A 58 5.52 13.19 -1.80
CA ALA A 58 6.84 13.71 -1.46
C ALA A 58 6.75 14.83 -0.40
N ILE A 59 5.80 15.75 -0.55
CA ILE A 59 5.56 16.84 0.41
C ILE A 59 5.16 16.28 1.77
N LEU A 60 4.21 15.32 1.81
CA LEU A 60 3.78 14.70 3.06
C LEU A 60 4.93 13.97 3.76
N ASN A 61 5.80 13.31 2.99
CA ASN A 61 6.96 12.63 3.57
C ASN A 61 8.02 13.62 4.06
N LYS A 62 8.31 14.67 3.28
CA LYS A 62 9.26 15.73 3.66
C LYS A 62 8.83 16.45 4.96
N ASN A 63 7.53 16.68 5.13
CA ASN A 63 6.97 17.34 6.31
C ASN A 63 6.75 16.38 7.50
N GLY A 64 7.11 15.09 7.37
CA GLY A 64 6.98 14.12 8.46
C GLY A 64 5.55 13.65 8.75
N ILE A 65 4.58 13.96 7.88
CA ILE A 65 3.19 13.49 8.01
C ILE A 65 3.11 11.98 7.72
N VAL A 66 3.93 11.49 6.80
CA VAL A 66 4.10 10.05 6.50
C VAL A 66 5.55 9.63 6.60
N ASN A 67 5.79 8.38 7.02
CA ASN A 67 7.16 7.87 7.19
C ASN A 67 7.88 7.55 5.88
N GLY A 68 7.15 7.34 4.79
CA GLY A 68 7.74 7.11 3.47
C GLY A 68 6.68 6.97 2.39
N VAL A 69 7.13 6.92 1.13
CA VAL A 69 6.27 6.83 -0.05
C VAL A 69 6.46 5.49 -0.74
N VAL A 70 5.38 4.75 -0.98
CA VAL A 70 5.43 3.52 -1.78
C VAL A 70 5.20 3.89 -3.24
N THR A 71 6.26 3.86 -4.05
CA THR A 71 6.19 4.18 -5.48
C THR A 71 7.26 3.45 -6.30
N GLN A 72 7.01 3.32 -7.60
CA GLN A 72 7.95 2.84 -8.59
C GLN A 72 8.64 3.95 -9.37
N ASP A 73 8.10 5.17 -9.30
CA ASP A 73 8.57 6.33 -10.03
C ASP A 73 9.58 7.13 -9.18
N SER A 74 10.65 7.55 -9.83
CA SER A 74 11.78 8.22 -9.20
C SER A 74 11.59 9.73 -9.10
N ASP A 75 10.62 10.29 -9.83
CA ASP A 75 10.30 11.72 -9.80
C ASP A 75 9.94 12.18 -8.37
N CYS A 76 9.41 11.27 -7.54
CA CYS A 76 9.16 11.51 -6.13
C CYS A 76 10.39 12.07 -5.36
N PHE A 77 11.62 11.68 -5.70
CA PHE A 77 12.83 12.27 -5.11
C PHE A 77 13.06 13.72 -5.56
N LEU A 78 12.72 14.06 -6.82
CA LEU A 78 12.85 15.41 -7.37
C LEU A 78 11.82 16.35 -6.72
N TYR A 79 10.62 15.84 -6.40
CA TYR A 79 9.64 16.55 -5.57
C TYR A 79 10.03 16.66 -4.09
N GLY A 80 11.09 15.96 -3.65
CA GLY A 80 11.68 16.14 -2.33
C GLY A 80 11.33 15.06 -1.29
N ALA A 81 10.88 13.87 -1.72
CA ALA A 81 10.72 12.75 -0.80
C ALA A 81 12.05 12.37 -0.14
N ARG A 82 11.98 11.92 1.11
CA ARG A 82 13.14 11.49 1.91
C ARG A 82 13.27 9.98 1.99
N ILE A 83 12.16 9.24 2.01
CA ILE A 83 12.15 7.77 2.09
C ILE A 83 11.17 7.22 1.06
N ILE A 84 11.67 6.37 0.16
CA ILE A 84 10.89 5.70 -0.88
C ILE A 84 11.01 4.18 -0.73
N TYR A 85 9.86 3.52 -0.81
CA TYR A 85 9.68 2.08 -0.81
C TYR A 85 9.36 1.62 -2.23
N ARG A 86 10.28 0.89 -2.85
CA ARG A 86 10.16 0.38 -4.23
C ARG A 86 10.05 -1.14 -4.24
N ASN A 87 9.51 -1.69 -5.33
CA ASN A 87 9.39 -3.14 -5.52
C ASN A 87 8.62 -3.82 -4.37
N PHE A 88 7.60 -3.12 -3.87
CA PHE A 88 6.75 -3.60 -2.79
C PHE A 88 6.03 -4.88 -3.22
N ASN A 89 6.34 -5.97 -2.53
CA ASN A 89 5.79 -7.29 -2.78
C ASN A 89 5.11 -7.79 -1.50
N ALA A 90 3.79 -7.98 -1.55
CA ALA A 90 2.98 -8.44 -0.42
C ALA A 90 2.78 -9.98 -0.39
N SER A 91 3.53 -10.73 -1.19
CA SER A 91 3.44 -12.20 -1.22
C SER A 91 3.99 -12.86 0.05
N ARG A 92 4.02 -14.20 0.09
CA ARG A 92 4.39 -14.98 1.28
C ARG A 92 5.79 -14.61 1.83
N ASN A 93 6.72 -14.26 0.96
CA ASN A 93 8.08 -13.80 1.29
C ASN A 93 8.23 -12.31 0.96
N GLY A 94 7.25 -11.51 1.37
CA GLY A 94 7.16 -10.11 0.99
C GLY A 94 8.47 -9.36 1.21
N SER A 95 8.79 -8.49 0.24
CA SER A 95 10.04 -7.76 0.17
C SER A 95 9.76 -6.33 -0.28
N VAL A 96 10.64 -5.42 0.08
CA VAL A 96 10.59 -4.03 -0.35
C VAL A 96 12.01 -3.47 -0.36
N GLU A 97 12.33 -2.68 -1.36
CA GLU A 97 13.58 -1.93 -1.42
C GLU A 97 13.37 -0.56 -0.82
N VAL A 98 14.27 -0.17 0.09
CA VAL A 98 14.19 1.13 0.78
C VAL A 98 15.29 2.04 0.27
N TYR A 99 14.89 3.18 -0.27
CA TYR A 99 15.79 4.23 -0.71
C TYR A 99 15.61 5.42 0.22
N SER A 100 16.68 5.85 0.88
CA SER A 100 16.68 7.05 1.73
C SER A 100 17.54 8.15 1.11
N MET A 101 17.01 9.37 1.11
CA MET A 101 17.71 10.54 0.61
C MET A 101 18.99 10.80 1.39
N GLU A 102 18.99 10.54 2.71
CA GLU A 102 20.19 10.61 3.55
C GLU A 102 21.30 9.67 3.08
N SER A 103 20.97 8.43 2.70
CA SER A 103 21.95 7.47 2.17
C SER A 103 22.48 7.90 0.81
N ILE A 104 21.62 8.47 -0.04
CA ILE A 104 21.99 9.02 -1.35
C ILE A 104 22.94 10.21 -1.19
N GLU A 105 22.62 11.15 -0.31
CA GLU A 105 23.45 12.32 0.01
C GLU A 105 24.82 11.88 0.55
N LYS A 106 24.84 10.92 1.48
CA LYS A 106 26.06 10.42 2.12
C LYS A 106 26.97 9.63 1.16
N ASN A 107 26.40 8.71 0.38
CA ASN A 107 27.17 7.76 -0.41
C ASN A 107 27.46 8.26 -1.84
N LEU A 108 26.53 9.01 -2.43
CA LEU A 108 26.64 9.49 -3.81
C LEU A 108 26.95 10.99 -3.91
N LYS A 109 26.86 11.74 -2.80
CA LYS A 109 27.02 13.22 -2.78
C LYS A 109 26.05 13.95 -3.71
N ILE A 110 24.86 13.37 -3.87
CA ILE A 110 23.78 13.90 -4.72
C ILE A 110 22.64 14.34 -3.81
N GLY A 111 22.37 15.65 -3.77
CA GLY A 111 21.20 16.23 -3.12
C GLY A 111 20.05 16.43 -4.11
N ARG A 112 18.98 17.10 -3.68
CA ARG A 112 17.77 17.30 -4.49
C ARG A 112 18.05 18.12 -5.73
N ASN A 113 18.81 19.21 -5.61
CA ASN A 113 19.10 20.08 -6.75
C ASN A 113 19.96 19.36 -7.79
N LYS A 114 20.91 18.53 -7.34
CA LYS A 114 21.68 17.66 -8.26
C LYS A 114 20.82 16.59 -8.91
N MET A 115 19.79 16.05 -8.25
CA MET A 115 18.86 15.11 -8.90
C MET A 115 18.03 15.79 -9.99
N ILE A 116 17.58 17.02 -9.75
CA ILE A 116 16.90 17.82 -10.77
C ILE A 116 17.88 18.15 -11.92
N ALA A 117 19.11 18.53 -11.61
CA ALA A 117 20.14 18.72 -12.64
C ALA A 117 20.43 17.42 -13.44
N LEU A 118 20.42 16.27 -12.78
CA LEU A 118 20.58 14.97 -13.42
C LEU A 118 19.43 14.66 -14.38
N SER A 119 18.19 14.99 -14.01
CA SER A 119 17.02 14.78 -14.87
C SER A 119 17.02 15.72 -16.08
N LEU A 120 17.50 16.95 -15.95
CA LEU A 120 17.72 17.86 -17.08
C LEU A 120 18.80 17.33 -18.04
N LEU A 121 19.87 16.74 -17.50
CA LEU A 121 20.99 16.23 -18.31
C LEU A 121 20.67 14.90 -19.00
N CYS A 122 20.03 13.96 -18.30
CA CYS A 122 19.79 12.60 -18.77
C CYS A 122 18.37 12.36 -19.28
N GLY A 123 17.48 13.32 -19.10
CA GLY A 123 16.06 13.23 -19.43
C GLY A 123 15.20 12.70 -18.29
N CYS A 124 13.91 13.06 -18.35
CA CYS A 124 12.82 12.62 -17.47
C CYS A 124 11.48 12.68 -18.21
N ASP A 125 10.38 12.39 -17.52
CA ASP A 125 9.04 12.38 -18.14
C ASP A 125 8.57 13.74 -18.71
N TYR A 126 9.20 14.83 -18.25
CA TYR A 126 8.95 16.20 -18.71
C TYR A 126 9.88 16.65 -19.84
N ASP A 127 11.06 16.04 -19.95
CA ASP A 127 12.02 16.25 -21.03
C ASP A 127 12.67 14.90 -21.36
N GLU A 128 12.07 14.17 -22.30
CA GLU A 128 12.48 12.79 -22.62
C GLU A 128 13.88 12.73 -23.25
N LYS A 129 14.35 13.82 -23.86
CA LYS A 129 15.63 13.86 -24.58
C LYS A 129 16.80 14.20 -23.68
N GLY A 130 16.58 15.11 -22.72
CA GLY A 130 17.67 15.72 -21.96
C GLY A 130 18.76 16.28 -22.88
N VAL A 131 20.02 16.19 -22.45
CA VAL A 131 21.17 16.61 -23.27
C VAL A 131 21.69 15.43 -24.10
N ILE A 132 21.57 15.54 -25.43
CA ILE A 132 21.96 14.48 -26.37
C ILE A 132 23.43 14.10 -26.19
N GLY A 133 23.68 12.82 -25.93
CA GLY A 133 25.02 12.27 -25.78
C GLY A 133 25.69 12.58 -24.43
N ILE A 134 24.92 12.95 -23.41
CA ILE A 134 25.33 12.94 -22.01
C ILE A 134 24.66 11.77 -21.29
N GLY A 135 25.47 10.77 -20.92
CA GLY A 135 25.02 9.62 -20.15
C GLY A 135 25.08 9.86 -18.64
N LYS A 136 24.39 8.99 -17.89
CA LYS A 136 24.28 9.03 -16.42
C LYS A 136 25.64 9.12 -15.72
N GLU A 137 26.62 8.31 -16.14
CA GLU A 137 27.96 8.33 -15.52
C GLU A 137 28.69 9.66 -15.70
N THR A 138 28.55 10.28 -16.87
CA THR A 138 29.19 11.57 -17.18
C THR A 138 28.53 12.69 -16.38
N ALA A 139 27.19 12.67 -16.30
CA ALA A 139 26.43 13.61 -15.49
C ALA A 139 26.76 13.47 -14.00
N ILE A 140 26.75 12.25 -13.44
CA ILE A 140 27.06 12.01 -12.02
C ILE A 140 28.46 12.51 -11.68
N LYS A 141 29.48 12.21 -12.50
CA LYS A 141 30.86 12.71 -12.26
C LYS A 141 30.92 14.23 -12.19
N PHE A 142 30.19 14.92 -13.06
CA PHE A 142 30.10 16.38 -13.05
C PHE A 142 29.34 16.92 -11.82
N LEU A 143 28.22 16.31 -11.47
CA LEU A 143 27.40 16.73 -10.32
C LEU A 143 28.09 16.49 -8.98
N GLN A 144 28.90 15.44 -8.87
CA GLN A 144 29.69 15.14 -7.67
C GLN A 144 30.78 16.17 -7.37
N SER A 145 31.25 16.89 -8.39
CA SER A 145 32.26 17.93 -8.28
C SER A 145 31.72 19.33 -7.97
N LEU A 146 30.40 19.49 -7.86
CA LEU A 146 29.75 20.75 -7.50
C LEU A 146 29.08 20.62 -6.13
N ASP A 147 28.76 21.74 -5.50
CA ASP A 147 27.86 21.76 -4.34
C ASP A 147 26.40 21.67 -4.80
N ASP A 148 25.51 21.17 -3.96
CA ASP A 148 24.09 20.96 -4.33
C ASP A 148 23.37 22.29 -4.57
N ASP A 149 23.64 23.30 -3.74
CA ASP A 149 22.94 24.59 -3.80
C ASP A 149 23.31 25.42 -5.04
N ILE A 150 24.50 25.21 -5.61
CA ILE A 150 24.99 26.02 -6.73
C ILE A 150 24.70 25.39 -8.10
N VAL A 151 24.31 24.12 -8.16
CA VAL A 151 24.33 23.35 -9.41
C VAL A 151 23.36 23.90 -10.46
N LEU A 152 22.14 24.23 -10.05
CA LEU A 152 21.10 24.76 -10.94
C LEU A 152 21.48 26.15 -11.43
N ASP A 153 21.94 27.02 -10.53
CA ASP A 153 22.41 28.36 -10.89
C ASP A 153 23.61 28.32 -11.83
N ARG A 154 24.54 27.38 -11.60
CA ARG A 154 25.68 27.20 -12.50
C ARG A 154 25.23 26.81 -13.92
N MET A 155 24.23 25.93 -14.03
CA MET A 155 23.65 25.53 -15.32
C MET A 155 22.90 26.68 -16.00
N ARG A 156 22.16 27.51 -15.26
CA ARG A 156 21.50 28.72 -15.78
C ARG A 156 22.49 29.69 -16.41
N HIS A 157 23.65 29.85 -15.79
CA HIS A 157 24.68 30.78 -16.26
C HIS A 157 25.54 30.24 -17.40
N TRP A 158 25.39 28.97 -17.82
CA TRP A 158 26.27 28.37 -18.82
C TRP A 158 26.36 29.14 -20.14
N ARG A 159 25.30 29.82 -20.61
CA ARG A 159 25.38 30.63 -21.84
C ARG A 159 26.19 31.91 -21.68
N ASN A 160 26.02 32.59 -20.55
CA ASN A 160 26.52 33.95 -20.34
C ASN A 160 27.79 34.01 -19.46
N ASN A 161 28.35 32.85 -19.10
CA ASN A 161 29.52 32.79 -18.23
C ASN A 161 30.83 33.12 -18.97
N LEU A 162 31.34 34.34 -18.74
CA LEU A 162 32.57 34.85 -19.34
C LEU A 162 33.81 34.01 -18.99
N VAL A 163 33.87 33.47 -17.77
CA VAL A 163 35.00 32.64 -17.32
C VAL A 163 35.02 31.32 -18.09
N LEU A 164 33.87 30.67 -18.25
CA LEU A 164 33.75 29.44 -19.04
C LEU A 164 34.04 29.69 -20.53
N ASN A 165 33.61 30.84 -21.07
CA ASN A 165 33.95 31.25 -22.44
C ASN A 165 35.46 31.44 -22.65
N ALA A 166 36.16 32.03 -21.67
CA ALA A 166 37.61 32.19 -21.72
C ALA A 166 38.33 30.83 -21.60
N ALA A 167 37.90 29.99 -20.66
CA ALA A 167 38.47 28.65 -20.43
C ALA A 167 38.30 27.71 -21.65
N GLU A 168 37.24 27.89 -22.44
CA GLU A 168 37.00 27.12 -23.67
C GLU A 168 38.02 27.44 -24.77
N LYS A 169 38.64 28.63 -24.76
CA LYS A 169 39.70 28.99 -25.72
C LYS A 169 41.03 28.28 -25.44
N ASP A 170 41.26 27.90 -24.19
CA ASP A 170 42.47 27.20 -23.76
C ASP A 170 42.15 25.92 -22.98
N ILE A 171 41.38 25.01 -23.61
CA ILE A 171 40.94 23.75 -22.99
C ILE A 171 42.10 22.88 -22.52
N LYS A 172 43.25 22.89 -23.21
CA LYS A 172 44.36 21.96 -22.94
C LYS A 172 44.95 22.18 -21.55
N SER A 173 45.08 23.43 -21.11
CA SER A 173 45.61 23.82 -19.80
C SER A 173 44.62 23.63 -18.64
N GLN A 174 43.32 23.46 -18.93
CA GLN A 174 42.30 23.36 -17.89
C GLN A 174 42.34 22.06 -17.09
N THR A 175 41.79 22.11 -15.88
CA THR A 175 41.62 20.94 -15.01
C THR A 175 40.68 19.90 -15.64
N ASN A 176 40.82 18.64 -15.26
CA ASN A 176 39.94 17.56 -15.75
C ASN A 176 38.46 17.83 -15.44
N PHE A 177 38.18 18.46 -14.30
CA PHE A 177 36.83 18.89 -13.93
C PHE A 177 36.28 19.93 -14.92
N LEU A 178 37.03 21.00 -15.18
CA LEU A 178 36.56 22.06 -16.07
C LEU A 178 36.44 21.57 -17.52
N LYS A 179 37.34 20.67 -17.96
CA LYS A 179 37.22 19.96 -19.23
C LYS A 179 35.92 19.16 -19.34
N LEU A 180 35.52 18.46 -18.27
CA LEU A 180 34.28 17.70 -18.20
C LEU A 180 33.06 18.64 -18.28
N GLU A 181 33.06 19.72 -17.50
CA GLU A 181 32.01 20.74 -17.52
C GLU A 181 31.86 21.37 -18.91
N LEU A 182 32.95 21.80 -19.54
CA LEU A 182 32.93 22.40 -20.88
C LEU A 182 32.37 21.42 -21.94
N LYS A 183 32.71 20.13 -21.83
CA LYS A 183 32.16 19.08 -22.71
C LYS A 183 30.64 18.94 -22.56
N ILE A 184 30.12 18.96 -21.33
CA ILE A 184 28.68 18.86 -21.05
C ILE A 184 27.98 20.13 -21.52
N ARG A 185 28.50 21.29 -21.11
CA ARG A 185 28.03 22.62 -21.48
C ARG A 185 27.88 22.79 -22.99
N LYS A 186 28.88 22.39 -23.77
CA LYS A 186 28.87 22.51 -25.24
C LYS A 186 27.63 21.82 -25.83
N LYS A 187 27.33 20.60 -25.40
CA LYS A 187 26.15 19.84 -25.85
C LYS A 187 24.85 20.39 -25.30
N ALA A 188 24.85 20.86 -24.05
CA ALA A 188 23.66 21.40 -23.42
C ALA A 188 23.17 22.69 -24.09
N ILE A 189 24.10 23.57 -24.48
CA ILE A 189 23.79 24.86 -25.13
C ILE A 189 23.29 24.69 -26.58
N GLU A 190 23.56 23.55 -27.23
CA GLU A 190 22.97 23.23 -28.56
C GLU A 190 21.44 23.29 -28.51
N ASN A 191 20.84 22.94 -27.37
CA ASN A 191 19.43 23.22 -27.11
C ASN A 191 19.27 24.66 -26.59
N GLN A 192 18.53 25.50 -27.32
CA GLN A 192 18.32 26.91 -26.97
C GLN A 192 17.52 27.12 -25.67
N SER A 193 16.68 26.16 -25.27
CA SER A 193 15.85 26.27 -24.07
C SER A 193 16.48 25.68 -22.81
N PHE A 194 17.71 25.15 -22.89
CA PHE A 194 18.38 24.53 -21.74
C PHE A 194 19.00 25.56 -20.78
N PRO A 195 18.96 25.41 -19.45
CA PRO A 195 18.12 24.46 -18.73
C PRO A 195 16.65 24.89 -18.83
N SER A 196 15.74 23.91 -18.86
CA SER A 196 14.31 24.20 -18.91
C SER A 196 13.83 24.68 -17.55
N GLU A 197 13.61 26.00 -17.40
CA GLU A 197 13.07 26.58 -16.16
C GLU A 197 11.69 26.00 -15.84
N ALA A 198 10.86 25.72 -16.84
CA ALA A 198 9.55 25.10 -16.62
C ALA A 198 9.65 23.72 -15.95
N VAL A 199 10.69 22.93 -16.26
CA VAL A 199 10.92 21.63 -15.62
C VAL A 199 11.49 21.82 -14.21
N ILE A 200 12.39 22.78 -14.03
CA ILE A 200 12.92 23.11 -12.70
C ILE A 200 11.78 23.56 -11.76
N ASP A 201 10.93 24.46 -12.24
CA ASP A 201 9.80 25.01 -11.52
C ASP A 201 8.77 23.94 -11.16
N GLU A 202 8.45 23.00 -12.07
CA GLU A 202 7.56 21.87 -11.77
C GLU A 202 8.03 21.08 -10.54
N PHE A 203 9.34 20.83 -10.42
CA PHE A 203 9.89 20.08 -9.31
C PHE A 203 10.09 20.93 -8.05
N LEU A 204 10.45 22.21 -8.16
CA LEU A 204 10.78 23.07 -7.02
C LEU A 204 9.57 23.79 -6.41
N ILE A 205 8.63 24.26 -7.24
CA ILE A 205 7.45 25.00 -6.77
C ILE A 205 6.47 24.02 -6.13
N VAL A 206 6.10 24.32 -4.89
CA VAL A 206 5.10 23.56 -4.15
C VAL A 206 3.74 24.23 -4.36
N PRO A 207 2.78 23.59 -5.05
CA PRO A 207 1.44 24.13 -5.17
C PRO A 207 0.69 24.05 -3.83
N PRO A 208 -0.36 24.86 -3.62
CA PRO A 208 -1.26 24.69 -2.50
C PRO A 208 -1.84 23.27 -2.49
N TYR A 209 -1.82 22.60 -1.35
CA TYR A 209 -2.32 21.24 -1.19
C TYR A 209 -3.27 21.15 0.02
N PRO A 210 -4.22 20.21 0.03
CA PRO A 210 -5.18 20.10 1.14
C PRO A 210 -4.48 19.74 2.45
N GLU A 211 -5.04 20.18 3.57
CA GLU A 211 -4.59 19.71 4.88
C GLU A 211 -4.89 18.20 5.01
N VAL A 212 -3.88 17.41 5.36
CA VAL A 212 -3.98 15.96 5.44
C VAL A 212 -3.87 15.52 6.88
N THR A 213 -4.98 15.03 7.43
CA THR A 213 -4.99 14.32 8.72
C THR A 213 -5.14 12.82 8.46
N ALA A 214 -4.06 12.07 8.56
CA ALA A 214 -4.09 10.62 8.41
C ALA A 214 -4.67 9.98 9.67
N LYS A 215 -5.96 9.61 9.63
CA LYS A 215 -6.61 8.80 10.66
C LYS A 215 -7.11 7.49 10.05
N TRP A 216 -6.96 6.41 10.79
CA TRP A 216 -7.58 5.13 10.46
C TRP A 216 -9.04 5.16 10.89
N VAL A 217 -9.93 4.82 9.98
CA VAL A 217 -11.39 4.78 10.23
C VAL A 217 -11.81 3.33 10.48
N LEU A 218 -12.90 3.13 11.22
CA LEU A 218 -13.52 1.81 11.42
C LEU A 218 -13.81 1.13 10.07
N PRO A 219 -13.23 -0.04 9.78
CA PRO A 219 -13.53 -0.78 8.56
C PRO A 219 -14.98 -1.30 8.57
N ASP A 220 -15.70 -1.11 7.47
CA ASP A 220 -17.11 -1.51 7.34
C ASP A 220 -17.24 -2.85 6.60
N ILE A 221 -17.46 -3.91 7.38
CA ILE A 221 -17.60 -5.26 6.84
C ILE A 221 -18.88 -5.46 6.01
N ASN A 222 -19.96 -4.75 6.33
CA ASN A 222 -21.24 -4.90 5.62
C ASN A 222 -21.13 -4.28 4.23
N SER A 223 -20.66 -3.04 4.16
CA SER A 223 -20.36 -2.37 2.89
C SER A 223 -19.32 -3.14 2.07
N PHE A 224 -18.33 -3.76 2.72
CA PHE A 224 -17.37 -4.60 2.01
C PHE A 224 -18.00 -5.85 1.40
N VAL A 225 -18.86 -6.55 2.14
CA VAL A 225 -19.55 -7.76 1.65
C VAL A 225 -20.41 -7.41 0.43
N GLU A 226 -21.18 -6.32 0.48
CA GLU A 226 -21.97 -5.83 -0.66
C GLU A 226 -21.09 -5.46 -1.85
N PHE A 227 -19.97 -4.77 -1.61
CA PHE A 227 -19.00 -4.42 -2.64
C PHE A 227 -18.41 -5.68 -3.29
N ALA A 228 -17.99 -6.66 -2.49
CA ALA A 228 -17.34 -7.88 -2.97
C ALA A 228 -18.33 -8.79 -3.74
N LEU A 229 -19.58 -8.88 -3.29
CA LEU A 229 -20.64 -9.58 -4.02
C LEU A 229 -20.88 -8.94 -5.40
N SER A 230 -21.07 -7.62 -5.43
CA SER A 230 -21.45 -6.90 -6.64
C SER A 230 -20.31 -6.65 -7.63
N LYS A 231 -19.07 -6.46 -7.15
CA LYS A 231 -17.92 -6.05 -7.98
C LYS A 231 -16.85 -7.13 -8.16
N LEU A 232 -16.78 -8.10 -7.27
CA LEU A 232 -15.76 -9.16 -7.31
C LEU A 232 -16.37 -10.56 -7.50
N CYS A 233 -17.71 -10.68 -7.49
CA CYS A 233 -18.44 -11.94 -7.54
C CYS A 233 -18.03 -12.90 -6.41
N TRP A 234 -17.73 -12.37 -5.23
CA TRP A 234 -17.34 -13.17 -4.08
C TRP A 234 -18.56 -13.65 -3.31
N GLU A 235 -18.55 -14.91 -2.88
CA GLU A 235 -19.53 -15.40 -1.91
C GLU A 235 -19.44 -14.64 -0.58
N LYS A 236 -20.60 -14.41 0.05
CA LYS A 236 -20.71 -13.69 1.33
C LYS A 236 -19.73 -14.19 2.39
N GLN A 237 -19.69 -15.51 2.61
CA GLN A 237 -18.83 -16.11 3.63
C GLN A 237 -17.34 -15.93 3.31
N TYR A 238 -16.98 -15.97 2.02
CA TYR A 238 -15.61 -15.74 1.58
C TYR A 238 -15.20 -14.28 1.81
N ALA A 239 -16.07 -13.32 1.48
CA ALA A 239 -15.82 -11.90 1.72
C ALA A 239 -15.61 -11.60 3.22
N ILE A 240 -16.47 -12.13 4.09
CA ILE A 240 -16.32 -12.01 5.55
C ILE A 240 -14.97 -12.60 5.98
N ASN A 241 -14.61 -13.80 5.52
CA ASN A 241 -13.34 -14.44 5.88
C ASN A 241 -12.11 -13.61 5.46
N LYS A 242 -12.16 -12.94 4.30
CA LYS A 242 -11.06 -12.09 3.84
C LYS A 242 -10.97 -10.76 4.57
N PHE A 243 -12.10 -10.19 4.98
CA PHE A 243 -12.16 -8.90 5.63
C PHE A 243 -11.96 -8.97 7.15
N LEU A 244 -12.43 -10.04 7.80
CA LEU A 244 -12.45 -10.16 9.25
C LEU A 244 -11.07 -9.91 9.91
N PRO A 245 -9.93 -10.41 9.38
CA PRO A 245 -8.61 -10.12 9.95
C PRO A 245 -8.25 -8.62 9.97
N LEU A 246 -8.75 -7.83 9.01
CA LEU A 246 -8.55 -6.37 8.99
C LEU A 246 -9.34 -5.74 10.14
N LEU A 247 -10.61 -6.09 10.26
CA LEU A 247 -11.51 -5.54 11.28
C LEU A 247 -11.08 -5.91 12.70
N THR A 248 -10.71 -7.18 12.95
CA THR A 248 -10.24 -7.62 14.26
C THR A 248 -8.92 -6.99 14.63
N ARG A 249 -8.00 -6.82 13.66
CA ARG A 249 -6.76 -6.09 13.89
C ARG A 249 -7.02 -4.64 14.24
N TRP A 250 -7.88 -3.95 13.48
CA TRP A 250 -8.22 -2.56 13.75
C TRP A 250 -8.80 -2.38 15.16
N HIS A 251 -9.74 -3.26 15.56
CA HIS A 251 -10.35 -3.27 16.89
C HIS A 251 -9.34 -3.50 18.02
N LEU A 252 -8.33 -4.35 17.81
CA LEU A 252 -7.27 -4.54 18.82
C LEU A 252 -6.32 -3.34 18.95
N MET A 253 -6.17 -2.55 17.89
CA MET A 253 -5.20 -1.45 17.83
C MET A 253 -5.80 -0.08 18.21
N HIS A 254 -7.12 0.07 18.13
CA HIS A 254 -7.82 1.35 18.37
C HIS A 254 -8.92 1.14 19.39
N ASP A 255 -9.08 2.08 20.33
CA ASP A 255 -10.26 2.08 21.17
C ASP A 255 -11.47 2.58 20.38
N ASP A 256 -12.40 1.68 20.13
CA ASP A 256 -13.59 1.91 19.31
C ASP A 256 -14.84 2.10 20.15
N ASN A 257 -14.76 2.12 21.48
CA ASN A 257 -15.92 2.14 22.38
C ASN A 257 -16.98 1.09 21.98
N LEU A 258 -16.54 -0.09 21.51
CA LEU A 258 -17.38 -1.19 21.02
C LEU A 258 -18.17 -0.91 19.73
N GLN A 259 -17.85 0.15 19.00
CA GLN A 259 -18.51 0.48 17.73
C GLN A 259 -18.33 -0.59 16.64
N ALA A 260 -17.22 -1.35 16.65
CA ALA A 260 -17.05 -2.45 15.70
C ALA A 260 -18.02 -3.61 15.93
N ASN A 261 -18.71 -3.65 17.08
CA ASN A 261 -19.57 -4.76 17.49
C ASN A 261 -18.86 -6.12 17.37
N ILE A 262 -17.60 -6.17 17.85
CA ILE A 262 -16.79 -7.39 17.92
C ILE A 262 -16.25 -7.50 19.33
N LEU A 263 -16.44 -8.68 19.92
CA LEU A 263 -15.90 -9.03 21.23
C LEU A 263 -15.17 -10.37 21.16
N LEU A 264 -14.07 -10.45 21.91
CA LEU A 264 -13.37 -11.72 22.11
C LEU A 264 -14.32 -12.69 22.82
N ASN A 265 -14.68 -13.78 22.13
CA ASN A 265 -15.51 -14.83 22.71
C ASN A 265 -14.62 -15.88 23.39
N LYS A 266 -13.61 -16.38 22.67
CA LYS A 266 -12.70 -17.39 23.23
C LYS A 266 -11.33 -17.38 22.57
N ILE A 267 -10.28 -17.45 23.39
CA ILE A 267 -8.94 -17.83 22.92
C ILE A 267 -8.93 -19.35 22.72
N ILE A 268 -8.71 -19.78 21.49
CA ILE A 268 -8.73 -21.20 21.12
C ILE A 268 -7.42 -21.86 21.51
N LYS A 269 -6.29 -21.28 21.09
CA LYS A 269 -4.94 -21.80 21.35
C LYS A 269 -3.85 -20.79 20.96
N LYS A 270 -2.64 -21.03 21.45
CA LYS A 270 -1.42 -20.34 21.00
C LYS A 270 -1.01 -20.77 19.59
N ARG A 271 -0.46 -19.82 18.84
CA ARG A 271 0.03 -19.95 17.47
C ARG A 271 1.33 -19.19 17.29
N VAL A 272 2.07 -19.56 16.24
CA VAL A 272 3.18 -18.75 15.72
C VAL A 272 2.88 -18.49 14.26
N HIS A 273 2.68 -17.23 13.89
CA HIS A 273 2.41 -16.83 12.51
C HIS A 273 3.53 -15.90 12.02
N LYS A 274 4.26 -16.35 11.00
CA LYS A 274 5.42 -15.63 10.45
C LYS A 274 6.45 -15.23 11.53
N GLY A 275 6.73 -16.12 12.48
CA GLY A 275 7.65 -15.88 13.59
C GLY A 275 7.09 -15.07 14.76
N ILE A 276 5.88 -14.54 14.64
CA ILE A 276 5.22 -13.76 15.70
C ILE A 276 4.36 -14.69 16.56
N LYS A 277 4.54 -14.63 17.88
CA LYS A 277 3.67 -15.32 18.85
C LYS A 277 2.27 -14.70 18.81
N SER A 278 1.27 -15.55 18.66
CA SER A 278 -0.11 -15.14 18.38
C SER A 278 -1.12 -16.03 19.10
N TYR A 279 -2.36 -15.57 19.19
CA TYR A 279 -3.51 -16.36 19.59
C TYR A 279 -4.42 -16.61 18.39
N GLU A 280 -5.01 -17.81 18.31
CA GLU A 280 -6.17 -18.08 17.45
C GLU A 280 -7.43 -17.76 18.26
N ILE A 281 -8.22 -16.81 17.78
CA ILE A 281 -9.35 -16.22 18.53
C ILE A 281 -10.65 -16.48 17.79
N LYS A 282 -11.67 -16.91 18.54
CA LYS A 282 -13.07 -16.94 18.11
C LYS A 282 -13.76 -15.67 18.62
N TRP A 283 -14.56 -15.05 17.76
CA TRP A 283 -15.28 -13.81 18.02
C TRP A 283 -16.77 -14.08 18.22
N ASN A 284 -17.49 -13.18 18.92
CA ASN A 284 -18.90 -13.35 19.29
C ASN A 284 -19.85 -13.45 18.08
N ASN A 285 -19.65 -12.62 17.05
CA ASN A 285 -20.60 -12.45 15.94
C ASN A 285 -20.21 -13.20 14.66
N TYR A 286 -19.14 -13.98 14.70
CA TYR A 286 -18.60 -14.64 13.51
C TYR A 286 -18.27 -16.09 13.80
N ASP A 287 -18.64 -16.96 12.88
CA ASP A 287 -18.26 -18.37 12.98
C ASP A 287 -16.80 -18.68 12.62
N LEU A 288 -16.03 -17.65 12.33
CA LEU A 288 -14.64 -17.71 11.91
C LEU A 288 -13.69 -17.38 13.06
N THR A 289 -12.43 -17.77 12.88
CA THR A 289 -11.34 -17.42 13.79
C THR A 289 -10.31 -16.56 13.09
N THR A 290 -9.70 -15.62 13.81
CA THR A 290 -8.53 -14.87 13.32
C THR A 290 -7.28 -15.21 14.13
N ILE A 291 -6.11 -14.93 13.56
CA ILE A 291 -4.82 -15.12 14.23
C ILE A 291 -4.24 -13.74 14.52
N GLU A 292 -4.13 -13.40 15.81
CA GLU A 292 -3.74 -12.06 16.25
C GLU A 292 -2.47 -12.07 17.12
N PRO A 293 -1.60 -11.04 17.01
CA PRO A 293 -0.39 -10.93 17.82
C PRO A 293 -0.70 -10.91 19.31
N LEU A 294 0.09 -11.68 20.08
CA LEU A 294 -0.08 -11.79 21.54
C LEU A 294 -0.11 -10.42 22.21
N ALA A 295 0.82 -9.52 21.84
CA ALA A 295 0.93 -8.18 22.41
C ALA A 295 -0.35 -7.35 22.22
N ALA A 296 -0.96 -7.39 21.02
CA ALA A 296 -2.18 -6.63 20.73
C ALA A 296 -3.38 -7.17 21.52
N VAL A 297 -3.50 -8.49 21.63
CA VAL A 297 -4.59 -9.13 22.38
C VAL A 297 -4.44 -8.86 23.88
N GLN A 298 -3.22 -8.99 24.42
CA GLN A 298 -2.96 -8.74 25.83
C GLN A 298 -3.17 -7.28 26.23
N LEU A 299 -2.91 -6.34 25.31
CA LEU A 299 -3.16 -4.92 25.56
C LEU A 299 -4.66 -4.63 25.75
N ARG A 300 -5.54 -5.20 24.91
CA ARG A 300 -6.99 -4.95 24.96
C ARG A 300 -7.74 -5.87 25.91
N TYR A 301 -7.39 -7.16 25.94
CA TYR A 301 -8.12 -8.24 26.63
C TYR A 301 -7.22 -8.91 27.69
N SER A 302 -6.63 -8.10 28.56
CA SER A 302 -5.64 -8.57 29.55
C SER A 302 -6.22 -9.60 30.52
N LYS A 303 -7.47 -9.44 30.94
CA LYS A 303 -8.16 -10.36 31.87
C LYS A 303 -8.42 -11.72 31.23
N GLU A 304 -8.92 -11.72 30.01
CA GLU A 304 -9.24 -12.93 29.25
C GLU A 304 -7.97 -13.72 28.92
N VAL A 305 -6.87 -13.02 28.63
CA VAL A 305 -5.55 -13.63 28.45
C VAL A 305 -5.06 -14.28 29.75
N LEU A 306 -5.15 -13.60 30.90
CA LEU A 306 -4.76 -14.18 32.19
C LEU A 306 -5.54 -15.47 32.51
N ILE A 307 -6.86 -15.44 32.31
CA ILE A 307 -7.71 -16.64 32.50
C ILE A 307 -7.28 -17.77 31.58
N TYR A 308 -7.01 -17.47 30.32
CA TYR A 308 -6.56 -18.46 29.35
C TYR A 308 -5.21 -19.08 29.73
N GLU A 309 -4.22 -18.26 30.10
CA GLU A 309 -2.89 -18.72 30.50
C GLU A 309 -2.92 -19.57 31.78
N ASP A 310 -3.76 -19.20 32.76
CA ASP A 310 -3.98 -19.98 33.97
C ASP A 310 -4.58 -21.36 33.68
N ILE A 311 -5.53 -21.43 32.76
CA ILE A 311 -6.13 -22.69 32.32
C ILE A 311 -5.09 -23.53 31.57
N ASP A 312 -4.39 -22.93 30.60
CA ASP A 312 -3.39 -23.60 29.76
C ASP A 312 -2.24 -24.18 30.60
N SER A 313 -1.75 -23.45 31.60
CA SER A 313 -0.69 -23.90 32.51
C SER A 313 -1.14 -25.10 33.37
N LYS A 314 -2.37 -25.09 33.89
CA LYS A 314 -2.95 -26.22 34.63
C LYS A 314 -3.09 -27.47 33.75
N PHE A 315 -3.51 -27.33 32.50
CA PHE A 315 -3.58 -28.44 31.54
C PHE A 315 -2.19 -28.96 31.14
N SER A 316 -1.22 -28.09 30.91
CA SER A 316 0.17 -28.48 30.62
C SER A 316 0.80 -29.27 31.77
N ASN A 317 0.58 -28.82 33.02
CA ASN A 317 1.06 -29.52 34.22
C ASN A 317 0.35 -30.87 34.44
N LYS A 318 -0.94 -30.99 34.12
CA LYS A 318 -1.68 -32.26 34.18
C LYS A 318 -1.21 -33.27 33.13
N THR A 319 -0.84 -32.79 31.93
CA THR A 319 -0.30 -33.63 30.85
C THR A 319 1.13 -34.09 31.15
N LYS A 320 1.96 -33.24 31.79
CA LYS A 320 3.28 -33.65 32.31
C LYS A 320 3.18 -34.69 33.44
N ARG A 321 2.19 -34.57 34.33
CA ARG A 321 1.94 -35.57 35.39
C ARG A 321 1.41 -36.90 34.85
N LYS A 322 0.66 -36.90 33.75
CA LYS A 322 0.16 -38.12 33.07
C LYS A 322 1.24 -38.91 32.30
N GLY A 323 2.47 -38.41 32.21
CA GLY A 323 3.62 -39.18 31.70
C GLY A 323 4.27 -40.13 32.72
N MET A 324 3.79 -40.17 33.96
CA MET A 324 4.23 -41.08 35.01
C MET A 324 3.05 -41.85 35.59
N VAL A 325 2.95 -43.12 35.16
CA VAL A 325 2.25 -44.26 35.79
C VAL A 325 0.71 -44.25 35.80
N TYR A 326 0.17 -45.46 35.56
CA TYR A 326 -1.22 -45.85 35.37
C TYR A 326 -2.11 -45.77 36.63
N ASP A 327 -3.39 -45.60 36.29
CA ASP A 327 -4.64 -46.16 36.84
C ASP A 327 -5.47 -45.50 37.95
N THR A 328 -6.77 -45.51 37.59
CA THR A 328 -8.02 -45.41 38.37
C THR A 328 -8.36 -44.14 39.17
N GLU A 329 -9.66 -43.83 39.09
CA GLU A 329 -10.45 -42.88 39.89
C GLU A 329 -10.45 -41.41 39.42
N LEU A 330 -11.49 -41.05 38.66
CA LEU A 330 -12.54 -40.14 39.13
C LEU A 330 -13.58 -39.90 38.03
N ILE A 331 -14.59 -40.77 38.06
CA ILE A 331 -15.96 -40.45 37.72
C ILE A 331 -16.43 -39.35 38.68
N ASP A 332 -17.33 -38.48 38.20
CA ASP A 332 -18.23 -37.63 39.00
C ASP A 332 -17.81 -36.16 39.26
N VAL A 333 -18.02 -35.27 38.28
CA VAL A 333 -18.41 -33.85 38.54
C VAL A 333 -19.34 -33.26 37.45
N THR A 334 -19.43 -33.81 36.23
CA THR A 334 -20.23 -33.19 35.15
C THR A 334 -21.70 -33.64 35.05
N ASN A 335 -22.32 -34.06 36.15
CA ASN A 335 -23.75 -34.44 36.20
C ASN A 335 -24.63 -33.54 37.08
N LYS A 336 -24.20 -32.32 37.41
CA LYS A 336 -25.01 -31.38 38.21
C LYS A 336 -25.35 -30.04 37.55
N LEU A 337 -25.15 -29.90 36.23
CA LEU A 337 -25.58 -28.71 35.48
C LEU A 337 -26.54 -28.99 34.31
N SER A 338 -26.99 -30.24 34.15
CA SER A 338 -27.95 -30.63 33.10
C SER A 338 -29.38 -30.87 33.60
N SER A 339 -29.69 -30.60 34.87
CA SER A 339 -31.05 -30.73 35.41
C SER A 339 -31.79 -29.39 35.47
N ILE A 340 -31.94 -28.72 34.31
CA ILE A 340 -33.09 -27.85 34.03
C ILE A 340 -33.57 -28.17 32.61
N LYS A 341 -34.77 -28.73 32.53
CA LYS A 341 -35.45 -29.16 31.31
C LYS A 341 -35.94 -27.96 30.50
N ILE A 342 -35.66 -27.94 29.20
CA ILE A 342 -36.62 -27.46 28.20
C ILE A 342 -36.69 -28.52 27.11
N SER A 343 -37.89 -29.05 26.90
CA SER A 343 -38.21 -30.06 25.89
C SER A 343 -38.15 -29.47 24.49
N ASN A 344 -37.64 -30.22 23.51
CA ASN A 344 -38.45 -30.62 22.36
C ASN A 344 -37.76 -31.68 21.48
N LYS A 345 -38.52 -32.78 21.31
CA LYS A 345 -38.63 -33.73 20.20
C LYS A 345 -37.37 -34.16 19.40
N HIS A 346 -37.11 -35.46 19.55
CA HIS A 346 -36.39 -36.32 18.60
C HIS A 346 -36.90 -36.21 17.15
N ILE A 347 -35.97 -36.09 16.21
CA ILE A 347 -36.01 -36.80 14.93
C ILE A 347 -34.64 -37.43 14.70
N ASN A 348 -34.61 -38.76 14.62
CA ASN A 348 -33.47 -39.57 14.17
C ASN A 348 -33.29 -39.39 12.67
N MET A 349 -32.06 -39.22 12.17
CA MET A 349 -31.61 -39.97 11.00
C MET A 349 -30.08 -40.01 10.83
N ARG A 350 -29.57 -41.24 10.90
CA ARG A 350 -28.46 -41.89 10.16
C ARG A 350 -27.17 -41.09 9.86
N LYS A 351 -26.09 -41.58 10.49
CA LYS A 351 -24.69 -41.43 10.05
C LYS A 351 -24.52 -41.98 8.62
N LYS A 352 -24.00 -41.15 7.72
CA LYS A 352 -23.25 -41.58 6.53
C LYS A 352 -21.81 -41.14 6.72
N ASN A 353 -20.91 -42.12 6.77
CA ASN A 353 -19.48 -41.90 6.66
C ASN A 353 -19.17 -41.62 5.18
N GLU A 354 -18.68 -40.42 4.87
CA GLU A 354 -17.96 -40.17 3.62
C GLU A 354 -16.62 -39.54 3.98
N ALA A 355 -15.55 -40.21 3.54
CA ALA A 355 -14.18 -39.78 3.70
C ALA A 355 -13.95 -38.52 2.83
N ILE A 356 -13.53 -37.42 3.46
CA ILE A 356 -13.13 -36.22 2.73
C ILE A 356 -11.64 -36.29 2.45
N ASP A 357 -11.36 -36.49 1.16
CA ASP A 357 -10.06 -36.48 0.53
C ASP A 357 -9.35 -35.13 0.75
N LYS A 358 -8.06 -35.20 1.08
CA LYS A 358 -7.19 -34.04 1.32
C LYS A 358 -6.69 -33.53 -0.03
N ASN A 359 -7.45 -32.69 -0.74
CA ASN A 359 -6.92 -31.95 -1.87
C ASN A 359 -7.61 -30.59 -2.11
N LYS A 360 -6.82 -29.51 -1.99
CA LYS A 360 -6.95 -28.18 -2.62
C LYS A 360 -8.34 -27.50 -2.63
N PHE A 361 -8.59 -26.63 -1.65
CA PHE A 361 -9.39 -25.43 -1.89
C PHE A 361 -8.50 -24.37 -2.55
N LYS A 362 -8.41 -24.41 -3.89
CA LYS A 362 -7.89 -23.31 -4.71
C LYS A 362 -9.08 -22.40 -5.06
N GLY A 363 -9.06 -21.17 -4.57
CA GLY A 363 -10.10 -20.19 -4.88
C GLY A 363 -9.94 -19.59 -6.29
N PRO A 364 -10.97 -18.91 -6.82
CA PRO A 364 -10.96 -18.33 -8.17
C PRO A 364 -9.83 -17.32 -8.41
N LEU A 365 -9.29 -16.67 -7.37
CA LEU A 365 -8.15 -15.76 -7.50
C LEU A 365 -6.85 -16.43 -7.97
N ASP A 366 -6.66 -17.73 -7.73
CA ASP A 366 -5.46 -18.44 -8.21
C ASP A 366 -5.52 -18.75 -9.71
N LYS A 367 -6.69 -18.67 -10.36
CA LYS A 367 -6.81 -18.76 -11.82
C LYS A 367 -6.36 -17.48 -12.53
N PHE A 368 -6.48 -16.33 -11.87
CA PHE A 368 -6.02 -15.04 -12.43
C PHE A 368 -4.51 -14.80 -12.26
N LEU A 369 -3.84 -15.57 -11.38
CA LEU A 369 -2.39 -15.50 -11.18
C LEU A 369 -1.61 -16.53 -12.01
N VAL A 370 -2.29 -17.35 -12.81
CA VAL A 370 -1.64 -18.16 -13.86
C VAL A 370 -1.60 -17.30 -15.12
N LYS A 371 -0.39 -16.99 -15.58
CA LYS A 371 -0.12 -16.40 -16.89
C LYS A 371 -0.81 -17.22 -17.99
N GLU A 372 -2.00 -16.82 -18.40
CA GLU A 372 -2.49 -17.11 -19.73
C GLU A 372 -2.19 -15.89 -20.60
N ILE A 373 -1.21 -16.08 -21.48
CA ILE A 373 -0.96 -15.23 -22.63
C ILE A 373 -2.13 -15.50 -23.58
N THR A 374 -3.23 -14.77 -23.43
CA THR A 374 -4.28 -14.72 -24.44
C THR A 374 -4.22 -13.36 -25.12
N LYS A 375 -3.87 -13.40 -26.41
CA LYS A 375 -3.96 -12.27 -27.33
C LYS A 375 -5.44 -12.03 -27.61
N ASP A 376 -6.08 -11.14 -26.87
CA ASP A 376 -7.17 -10.28 -27.37
C ASP A 376 -7.61 -9.29 -26.28
N ASP A 377 -7.08 -8.06 -26.37
CA ASP A 377 -7.41 -6.95 -25.49
C ASP A 377 -8.73 -6.27 -25.91
N SER A 378 -9.87 -6.88 -25.56
CA SER A 378 -11.14 -6.16 -25.57
C SER A 378 -12.06 -6.55 -24.42
N LEU A 379 -11.70 -6.14 -23.21
CA LEU A 379 -12.61 -6.17 -22.06
C LEU A 379 -13.76 -5.17 -22.29
N THR A 380 -14.99 -5.69 -22.21
CA THR A 380 -16.26 -4.97 -22.41
C THR A 380 -16.96 -4.71 -21.07
N LEU A 381 -17.96 -3.81 -21.06
CA LEU A 381 -18.66 -3.38 -19.83
C LEU A 381 -19.36 -4.54 -19.12
N SER A 382 -19.81 -5.54 -19.89
CA SER A 382 -20.46 -6.76 -19.40
C SER A 382 -19.53 -7.68 -18.61
N ASP A 383 -18.20 -7.53 -18.74
CA ASP A 383 -17.24 -8.38 -18.03
C ASP A 383 -17.11 -8.03 -16.53
N PHE A 384 -17.72 -6.91 -16.10
CA PHE A 384 -17.70 -6.41 -14.72
C PHE A 384 -19.10 -6.22 -14.11
N GLU A 385 -20.15 -6.59 -14.82
CA GLU A 385 -21.52 -6.59 -14.33
C GLU A 385 -21.87 -8.02 -13.95
N CYS A 386 -21.79 -8.34 -12.65
CA CYS A 386 -22.40 -9.58 -12.15
C CYS A 386 -23.91 -9.33 -12.06
N ASP A 387 -24.69 -10.13 -12.76
CA ASP A 387 -26.16 -10.12 -12.69
C ASP A 387 -26.59 -10.14 -11.21
N SER A 388 -27.30 -9.09 -10.80
CA SER A 388 -27.78 -8.92 -9.44
C SER A 388 -28.84 -9.98 -9.13
N VAL A 389 -28.52 -10.93 -8.25
CA VAL A 389 -29.52 -11.79 -7.62
C VAL A 389 -30.01 -11.07 -6.37
N ASP A 390 -31.28 -10.67 -6.37
CA ASP A 390 -31.96 -10.11 -5.19
C ASP A 390 -31.90 -11.13 -4.04
N LEU A 391 -31.12 -10.82 -3.01
CA LEU A 391 -31.03 -11.60 -1.78
C LEU A 391 -31.59 -10.77 -0.62
N ASP A 392 -32.70 -11.24 -0.06
CA ASP A 392 -33.40 -10.61 1.06
C ASP A 392 -32.51 -10.56 2.32
N LEU A 393 -32.22 -9.33 2.78
CA LEU A 393 -31.38 -9.02 3.94
C LEU A 393 -32.19 -8.91 5.26
N SER A 394 -33.47 -9.30 5.26
CA SER A 394 -34.37 -9.23 6.42
C SER A 394 -33.88 -9.98 7.67
N SER A 395 -32.94 -10.92 7.52
CA SER A 395 -32.36 -11.70 8.64
C SER A 395 -31.31 -10.94 9.49
N ILE A 396 -30.94 -9.71 9.14
CA ILE A 396 -29.90 -8.92 9.87
C ILE A 396 -30.51 -7.89 10.84
N VAL A 397 -31.82 -7.61 10.78
CA VAL A 397 -32.42 -6.46 11.50
C VAL A 397 -32.79 -6.73 12.98
N ASN A 398 -32.83 -7.99 13.44
CA ASN A 398 -33.26 -8.27 14.82
C ASN A 398 -32.07 -8.41 15.78
N GLY A 399 -31.55 -7.28 16.23
CA GLY A 399 -30.54 -7.23 17.29
C GLY A 399 -30.23 -5.82 17.79
N ILE A 400 -31.17 -4.88 17.69
CA ILE A 400 -31.05 -3.58 18.32
C ILE A 400 -31.61 -3.69 19.73
N ILE A 401 -30.74 -3.78 20.73
CA ILE A 401 -31.08 -3.38 22.10
C ILE A 401 -30.36 -2.04 22.32
N VAL A 402 -31.14 -0.95 22.25
CA VAL A 402 -30.77 0.38 22.79
C VAL A 402 -31.16 0.36 24.29
N PRO A 403 -30.49 1.13 25.17
CA PRO A 403 -30.45 0.90 26.62
C PRO A 403 -31.79 0.77 27.35
#